data_AF-A0A954BDI2-F1
#
_entry.id   AF-A0A954BDI2-F1
#
_cell.length_a   1.000
_cell.length_b   1.000
_cell.length_c   1.000
_cell.angle_alpha   90.00
_cell.angle_beta   90.00
_cell.angle_gamma   90.00
#
_symmetry.space_group_name_H-M   'P 1'
#
loop_
_entity.id
_entity.type
_entity.pdbx_description
1 polymer ?
#
loop_
_entity_poly.entity_id
_entity_poly.type
_entity_poly.pdbx_seq_one_letter_code
_entity_poly.pdbx_strand_id
1 'polypeptide(L)' 'MAQDAAYVRLTAGDPAPWFKQRSSANPNYAFSSVAGRYIILFFFGSANDAYARAALNAVNERAALFNDA' A
#
# COMPACT_ATOMS: atom_id res chain seq x y z
N MET A 1 14.12 15.91 -19.26
CA MET A 1 13.02 16.69 -18.65
C MET A 1 12.65 15.98 -17.36
N ALA A 2 13.23 16.40 -16.23
CA ALA A 2 12.80 15.90 -14.93
C ALA A 2 11.46 16.58 -14.63
N GLN A 3 10.41 15.78 -14.48
CA GLN A 3 9.07 16.27 -14.18
C GLN A 3 9.08 16.75 -12.73
N ASP A 4 8.70 18.01 -12.48
CA ASP A 4 8.41 18.49 -11.13
C ASP A 4 7.29 17.61 -10.57
N ALA A 5 7.64 16.64 -9.73
CA ALA A 5 6.66 15.78 -9.11
C ALA A 5 5.88 16.62 -8.09
N ALA A 6 4.74 17.15 -8.50
CA ALA A 6 3.82 17.82 -7.60
C ALA A 6 3.25 16.78 -6.63
N TYR A 7 3.62 16.89 -5.35
CA TYR A 7 3.06 16.07 -4.30
C TYR A 7 1.60 16.46 -4.06
N VAL A 8 0.69 15.50 -4.15
CA VAL A 8 -0.72 15.69 -3.81
C VAL A 8 -0.94 15.30 -2.35
N ARG A 9 -1.57 16.20 -1.58
CA ARG A 9 -2.02 15.89 -0.22
C ARG A 9 -3.37 15.18 -0.31
N LEU A 10 -3.39 13.89 0.06
CA LEU A 10 -4.64 13.12 0.16
C LEU A 10 -5.36 13.44 1.47
N THR A 11 -6.67 13.64 1.40
CA THR A 11 -7.57 13.88 2.52
C THR A 11 -8.74 12.90 2.52
N ALA A 12 -9.50 12.85 3.61
CA ALA A 12 -10.65 11.96 3.69
C ALA A 12 -11.71 12.36 2.66
N GLY A 13 -12.21 11.39 1.88
CA GLY A 13 -13.12 11.62 0.77
C GLY A 13 -12.43 11.77 -0.59
N ASP A 14 -11.11 12.01 -0.61
CA ASP A 14 -10.37 12.02 -1.87
C ASP A 14 -10.28 10.60 -2.46
N PRO A 15 -10.30 10.50 -3.79
CA PRO A 15 -10.14 9.24 -4.47
C PRO A 15 -8.71 8.68 -4.26
N ALA A 16 -8.59 7.40 -3.88
CA ALA A 16 -7.31 6.75 -3.60
C ALA A 16 -6.48 6.55 -4.89
N PRO A 17 -5.17 6.86 -4.92
CA PRO A 17 -4.40 7.00 -6.16
C PRO A 17 -4.41 5.75 -7.07
N TRP A 18 -4.40 6.00 -8.38
CA TRP A 18 -4.34 4.97 -9.42
C TRP A 18 -2.88 4.72 -9.77
N PHE A 19 -2.41 3.50 -9.55
CA PHE A 19 -1.05 3.13 -9.90
C PHE A 19 -0.92 1.68 -10.34
N LYS A 20 0.16 1.42 -11.08
CA LYS A 20 0.68 0.09 -11.37
C LYS A 20 2.09 0.00 -10.81
N GLN A 21 2.39 -1.08 -10.10
CA GLN A 21 3.72 -1.29 -9.52
C GLN A 21 4.01 -2.78 -9.39
N ARG A 22 5.30 -3.14 -9.34
CA ARG A 22 5.73 -4.49 -8.97
C ARG A 22 5.43 -4.76 -7.50
N SER A 23 4.85 -5.91 -7.19
CA SER A 23 4.69 -6.41 -5.82
C SER A 23 5.33 -7.79 -5.66
N SER A 24 5.41 -8.27 -4.42
CA SER A 24 5.94 -9.61 -4.11
C SER A 24 5.14 -10.75 -4.75
N ALA A 25 3.83 -10.56 -4.97
CA ALA A 25 2.95 -11.58 -5.53
C ALA A 25 2.67 -11.37 -7.03
N ASN A 26 2.77 -10.15 -7.55
CA ASN A 26 2.46 -9.84 -8.94
C ASN A 26 3.37 -8.70 -9.47
N PRO A 27 4.24 -8.96 -10.45
CA PRO A 27 5.11 -7.93 -11.02
C PRO A 27 4.34 -6.87 -11.84
N ASN A 28 3.10 -7.13 -12.23
CA ASN A 28 2.25 -6.20 -12.99
C ASN A 28 1.01 -5.78 -12.19
N TYR A 29 1.13 -5.67 -10.86
CA TYR A 29 0.00 -5.34 -10.00
C TYR A 29 -0.58 -3.97 -10.33
N ALA A 30 -1.89 -3.92 -10.59
CA ALA A 30 -2.65 -2.70 -10.79
C ALA A 30 -3.55 -2.48 -9.59
N PHE A 31 -3.42 -1.34 -8.90
CA PHE A 31 -4.19 -1.09 -7.67
C PHE A 31 -5.72 -1.15 -7.88
N SER A 32 -6.18 -0.82 -9.08
CA SER A 32 -7.60 -0.93 -9.45
C SER A 32 -8.13 -2.37 -9.49
N SER A 33 -7.27 -3.41 -9.53
CA SER A 33 -7.72 -4.80 -9.62
C SER A 33 -8.40 -5.30 -8.34
N VAL A 34 -8.24 -4.59 -7.23
CA VAL A 34 -8.87 -4.91 -5.94
C VAL A 34 -10.00 -3.93 -5.58
N ALA A 35 -10.53 -3.20 -6.57
CA ALA A 35 -11.66 -2.29 -6.39
C ALA A 35 -12.86 -2.99 -5.72
N GLY A 36 -13.57 -2.28 -4.86
CA GLY A 36 -14.71 -2.81 -4.09
C GLY A 36 -14.33 -3.51 -2.78
N ARG A 37 -13.03 -3.65 -2.47
CA ARG A 37 -12.55 -4.14 -1.16
C ARG A 37 -12.15 -2.98 -0.26
N TYR A 38 -12.27 -3.17 1.05
CA TYR A 38 -11.61 -2.31 2.03
C TYR A 38 -10.11 -2.60 2.01
N ILE A 39 -9.30 -1.57 1.82
CA ILE A 39 -7.85 -1.70 1.67
C ILE A 39 -7.17 -0.76 2.65
N ILE A 40 -6.18 -1.29 3.37
CA ILE A 40 -5.26 -0.49 4.19
C ILE A 40 -3.94 -0.39 3.42
N LEU A 41 -3.52 0.84 3.10
CA LEU A 41 -2.22 1.10 2.49
C LEU A 41 -1.26 1.66 3.54
N PHE A 42 -0.22 0.89 3.86
CA PHE A 42 0.85 1.30 4.77
C PHE A 42 2.13 1.59 3.99
N PHE A 43 2.56 2.85 3.98
CA PHE A 43 3.80 3.28 3.33
C PHE A 43 4.91 3.44 4.37
N PHE A 44 6.04 2.79 4.12
CA PHE A 44 7.24 2.88 4.95
C PHE A 44 8.47 2.90 4.04
N GLY A 45 9.53 3.59 4.45
CA GLY A 45 10.69 3.81 3.58
C GLY A 45 11.49 2.54 3.27
N SER A 46 11.61 1.62 4.24
CA SER A 46 12.32 0.35 4.09
C SER A 46 11.76 -0.71 5.02
N ALA A 47 11.60 -1.94 4.51
CA ALA A 47 11.21 -3.09 5.33
C ALA A 47 12.32 -3.53 6.31
N ASN A 48 13.53 -2.98 6.19
CA ASN A 48 14.62 -3.25 7.14
C ASN A 48 14.58 -2.29 8.35
N ASP A 49 13.76 -1.24 8.32
CA ASP A 49 13.57 -0.35 9.46
C ASP A 49 12.87 -1.08 10.62
N ALA A 50 13.32 -0.84 11.85
CA ALA A 50 12.83 -1.56 13.03
C ALA A 50 11.34 -1.32 13.30
N TYR A 51 10.84 -0.10 13.09
CA TYR A 51 9.43 0.23 13.29
C TYR A 51 8.56 -0.37 12.19
N ALA A 52 9.02 -0.29 10.94
CA ALA A 52 8.32 -0.93 9.81
C ALA A 52 8.21 -2.45 10.03
N ARG A 53 9.29 -3.11 10.48
CA ARG A 53 9.29 -4.54 10.82
C ARG A 53 8.29 -4.88 11.93
N ALA A 54 8.27 -4.09 13.00
CA ALA A 54 7.34 -4.30 14.10
C ALA A 54 5.87 -4.18 13.62
N ALA A 55 5.56 -3.18 12.80
CA ALA A 55 4.23 -3.02 12.21
C ALA A 55 3.83 -4.19 11.30
N LEU A 56 4.75 -4.64 10.43
CA LEU A 56 4.52 -5.79 9.55
C LEU A 56 4.29 -7.08 10.34
N ASN A 57 5.07 -7.31 11.39
CA ASN A 57 4.86 -8.45 12.29
C ASN A 57 3.48 -8.40 12.96
N ALA A 58 3.08 -7.23 13.46
CA ALA A 58 1.79 -7.06 14.10
C ALA A 58 0.61 -7.33 13.16
N VAL A 59 0.72 -6.96 11.88
CA VAL A 59 -0.27 -7.29 10.84
C VAL A 59 -0.31 -8.80 10.60
N ASN A 60 0.85 -9.44 10.44
CA ASN A 60 0.94 -10.89 10.20
C ASN A 60 0.36 -11.71 11.37
N GLU A 61 0.65 -11.33 12.61
CA GLU A 61 0.08 -11.97 13.81
C GLU A 61 -1.45 -11.87 13.87
N ARG A 62 -2.03 -10.87 13.20
CA ARG A 62 -3.47 -10.59 13.17
C ARG A 62 -4.05 -10.81 11.79
N ALA A 63 -3.44 -11.67 10.97
CA ALA A 63 -3.86 -11.94 9.60
C ALA A 63 -5.35 -12.32 9.49
N ALA A 64 -5.92 -12.96 10.53
CA ALA A 64 -7.33 -13.31 10.59
C ALA A 64 -8.31 -12.12 10.59
N LEU A 65 -7.84 -10.89 10.91
CA LEU A 65 -8.65 -9.67 10.78
C LEU A 65 -8.78 -9.21 9.33
N PHE A 66 -7.87 -9.65 8.47
CA PHE A 66 -7.81 -9.24 7.07
C PHE A 66 -8.39 -10.33 6.19
N ASN A 67 -9.21 -9.92 5.22
CA ASN A 67 -9.71 -10.80 4.19
C ASN A 67 -8.69 -10.80 3.04
N ASP A 68 -7.54 -11.46 3.22
CA ASP A 68 -6.45 -11.51 2.24
C ASP A 68 -6.37 -12.84 1.47
N ALA A 69 -7.43 -13.66 1.55
CA ALA A 69 -7.58 -14.92 0.84
C ALA A 69 -7.56 -14.78 -0.69
#